data_AF-A0A7W1DA75-F1
#
_entry.id   AF-A0A7W1DA75-F1
#
_cell.length_a   1.000
_cell.length_b   1.000
_cell.length_c   1.000
_cell.angle_alpha   90.00
_cell.angle_beta   90.00
_cell.angle_gamma   90.00
#
_symmetry.space_group_name_H-M   'P 1'
#
loop_
_entity.id
_entity.type
_entity.pdbx_description
1 polymer ?
#
loop_
_entity_poly.entity_id
_entity_poly.type
_entity_poly.pdbx_seq_one_letter_code
_entity_poly.pdbx_strand_id
1 'polypeptide(L)' 'MSFFKNFYHKIVRPNVWARPEMPITFRAEIMPGKSRAERTFRIKDVLGNGRVTLHGFVGEHRESEFEKMNFKREL' A
#
# COMPACT_ATOMS: atom_id res chain seq x y z
N MET A 1 -13.31 -20.58 -14.01
CA MET A 1 -13.00 -19.25 -14.54
C MET A 1 -11.69 -18.76 -13.93
N SER A 2 -10.66 -18.53 -14.73
CA SER A 2 -9.34 -18.10 -14.26
C SER A 2 -9.02 -16.72 -14.86
N PHE A 3 -9.33 -15.67 -14.11
CA PHE A 3 -9.12 -14.26 -14.49
C PHE A 3 -7.75 -13.71 -14.04
N PHE A 4 -6.80 -14.59 -13.70
CA PHE A 4 -5.45 -14.21 -13.27
C PHE A 4 -4.46 -14.30 -14.43
N LYS A 5 -4.61 -13.45 -15.44
CA LYS A 5 -3.63 -13.31 -16.52
C LYS A 5 -3.94 -12.01 -17.24
N ASN A 6 -3.01 -11.06 -17.24
CA ASN A 6 -2.73 -10.13 -18.36
C ASN A 6 -2.32 -8.68 -18.00
N PHE A 7 -1.73 -8.36 -16.85
CA PHE A 7 -1.10 -7.02 -16.68
C PHE A 7 0.23 -6.98 -15.92
N TYR A 8 0.99 -8.08 -15.88
CA TYR A 8 2.37 -8.06 -15.36
C TYR A 8 3.43 -7.65 -16.40
N HIS A 9 3.04 -7.27 -17.63
CA HIS A 9 3.97 -7.09 -18.74
C HIS A 9 3.86 -5.74 -19.45
N LYS A 10 4.07 -4.63 -18.72
CA LYS A 10 4.46 -3.38 -19.39
C LYS A 10 5.39 -2.54 -18.51
N ILE A 11 6.68 -2.89 -18.60
CA ILE A 11 7.89 -2.06 -18.45
C ILE A 11 7.65 -0.69 -17.79
N VAL A 12 7.54 -0.71 -16.47
CA VAL A 12 8.07 0.35 -15.62
C VAL A 12 8.72 -0.43 -14.48
N ARG A 13 10.00 -0.19 -14.17
CA ARG A 13 10.49 -0.48 -12.82
C ARG A 13 10.41 0.83 -12.05
N PRO A 14 9.23 1.33 -11.63
CA PRO A 14 9.22 2.32 -10.58
C PRO A 14 9.51 1.53 -9.30
N ASN A 15 10.21 2.13 -8.36
CA ASN A 15 10.43 1.59 -7.03
C ASN A 15 9.15 0.86 -6.53
N VAL A 16 9.14 -0.48 -6.50
CA VAL A 16 7.92 -1.25 -6.16
C VAL A 16 7.76 -1.18 -4.65
N TRP A 17 7.25 -0.04 -4.18
CA TRP A 17 7.07 0.27 -2.76
C TRP A 17 5.89 -0.47 -2.13
N ALA A 18 5.05 -1.09 -2.95
CA ALA A 18 3.80 -1.72 -2.56
C ALA A 18 3.57 -3.03 -3.32
N ARG A 19 2.88 -3.97 -2.64
CA ARG A 19 2.33 -5.19 -3.24
C ARG A 19 0.98 -5.52 -2.58
N PRO A 20 0.07 -6.25 -3.26
CA PRO A 20 -1.14 -6.74 -2.62
C PRO A 20 -0.85 -7.52 -1.32
N GLU A 21 -1.79 -7.44 -0.38
CA GLU A 21 -1.74 -8.01 0.99
C GLU A 21 -0.63 -7.46 1.90
N MET A 22 0.24 -6.56 1.42
CA MET A 22 1.25 -5.92 2.25
C MET A 22 0.59 -5.03 3.32
N PRO A 23 0.98 -5.17 4.61
CA PRO A 23 0.56 -4.24 5.63
C PRO A 23 1.25 -2.90 5.41
N ILE A 24 0.48 -1.82 5.56
CA ILE A 24 0.98 -0.47 5.44
C ILE A 24 0.31 0.45 6.46
N THR A 25 1.08 1.39 7.00
CA THR A 25 0.64 2.26 8.09
C THR A 25 0.60 3.70 7.61
N PHE A 26 -0.56 4.36 7.68
CA PHE A 26 -0.66 5.80 7.42
C PHE A 26 0.17 6.60 8.40
N ARG A 27 0.74 7.74 7.97
CA ARG A 27 1.44 8.67 8.86
C ARG A 27 0.49 9.24 9.92
N ALA A 28 1.00 9.55 11.11
CA ALA A 28 0.19 9.97 12.25
C ALA A 28 -0.56 11.30 11.99
N GLU A 29 0.04 12.19 11.21
CA GLU A 29 -0.52 13.46 10.78
C GLU A 29 -1.70 13.31 9.80
N ILE A 30 -1.84 12.17 9.11
CA ILE A 30 -2.97 11.92 8.22
C ILE A 30 -4.17 11.36 8.99
N MET A 31 -3.90 10.61 10.06
CA MET A 31 -4.93 10.03 10.93
C MET A 31 -4.66 10.42 12.39
N PRO A 32 -4.86 11.69 12.76
CA PRO A 32 -4.61 12.16 14.12
C PRO A 32 -5.52 11.45 15.13
N GLY A 33 -5.01 11.24 16.34
CA GLY A 33 -5.74 10.57 17.42
C GLY A 33 -5.92 9.06 17.24
N LYS A 34 -5.37 8.47 16.17
CA LYS A 34 -5.40 7.01 15.93
C LYS A 34 -4.09 6.34 16.29
N SER A 35 -4.20 5.20 16.97
CA SER A 35 -3.05 4.35 17.26
C SER A 35 -2.43 3.82 15.97
N ARG A 36 -1.17 3.37 16.05
CA ARG A 36 -0.48 2.80 14.88
C ARG A 36 -1.24 1.60 14.30
N ALA A 37 -1.83 0.77 15.16
CA ALA A 37 -2.61 -0.39 14.75
C ALA A 37 -3.86 0.04 13.97
N GLU A 38 -4.60 1.04 14.45
CA GLU A 38 -5.78 1.58 13.75
C GLU A 38 -5.44 2.27 12.41
N ARG A 39 -4.21 2.76 12.28
CA ARG A 39 -3.68 3.36 11.03
C ARG A 39 -3.08 2.34 10.07
N THR A 40 -3.05 1.06 10.44
CA THR A 40 -2.43 0.00 9.63
C THR A 40 -3.48 -0.78 8.87
N PHE A 41 -3.34 -0.79 7.54
CA PHE A 41 -4.24 -1.45 6.61
C PHE A 41 -3.49 -2.44 5.74
N ARG A 42 -4.22 -3.26 4.99
CA ARG A 42 -3.65 -4.12 3.95
C ARG A 42 -3.94 -3.54 2.58
N ILE A 43 -2.93 -3.56 1.72
CA ILE A 43 -3.07 -3.20 0.31
C ILE A 43 -3.96 -4.22 -0.38
N LYS A 44 -5.00 -3.74 -1.05
CA LYS A 44 -5.90 -4.56 -1.87
C LYS A 44 -5.33 -4.70 -3.28
N ASP A 45 -5.19 -3.59 -3.99
CA ASP A 45 -4.64 -3.56 -5.35
C ASP A 45 -3.61 -2.43 -5.52
N VAL A 46 -2.62 -2.66 -6.38
CA VAL A 46 -1.65 -1.65 -6.84
C VAL A 46 -2.04 -1.22 -8.25
N LEU A 47 -2.30 0.06 -8.43
CA LEU A 47 -2.78 0.63 -9.69
C LEU A 47 -1.61 0.97 -10.61
N GLY A 48 -1.87 1.02 -11.92
CA GLY A 48 -0.85 1.33 -12.94
C GLY A 48 -0.24 2.74 -12.82
N ASN A 49 -0.86 3.63 -12.06
CA ASN A 49 -0.37 4.99 -11.76
C ASN A 49 0.51 5.05 -10.50
N GLY A 50 0.81 3.93 -9.85
CA GLY A 50 1.61 3.85 -8.62
C GLY A 50 0.85 4.14 -7.32
N ARG A 51 -0.47 4.34 -7.37
CA ARG A 51 -1.34 4.41 -6.20
C ARG A 51 -1.81 3.04 -5.75
N VAL A 52 -2.37 2.96 -4.54
CA VAL A 52 -2.90 1.73 -3.95
C VAL A 52 -4.33 1.93 -3.46
N THR A 53 -5.11 0.85 -3.49
CA THR A 53 -6.37 0.75 -2.75
C THR A 53 -6.18 -0.14 -1.53
N LEU A 54 -7.02 0.01 -0.51
CA LEU A 54 -6.88 -0.67 0.77
C LEU A 54 -8.11 -1.52 1.10
N HIS A 55 -7.92 -2.61 1.83
CA HIS A 55 -9.03 -3.39 2.37
C HIS A 55 -9.76 -2.58 3.45
N GLY A 56 -11.08 -2.45 3.32
CA GLY A 56 -11.92 -1.76 4.30
C GLY A 56 -11.73 -0.24 4.39
N PHE A 57 -10.99 0.37 3.46
CA PHE A 57 -10.76 1.82 3.44
C PHE A 57 -10.92 2.37 2.01
N VAL A 58 -11.78 3.38 1.88
CA VAL A 58 -12.23 3.89 0.58
C VAL A 58 -11.24 4.93 0.04
N GLY A 59 -10.88 4.80 -1.23
CA GLY A 59 -10.06 5.77 -1.95
C GLY A 59 -8.78 5.18 -2.55
N GLU A 60 -8.06 6.03 -3.29
CA GLU A 60 -6.73 5.73 -3.81
C GLU A 60 -5.66 6.51 -3.06
N HIS A 61 -4.60 5.82 -2.65
CA HIS A 61 -3.55 6.38 -1.80
C HIS A 61 -2.18 6.36 -2.46
N ARG A 62 -1.35 7.36 -2.16
CA ARG A 62 0.03 7.51 -2.63
C ARG A 62 1.02 7.14 -1.53
N GLU A 63 2.21 6.70 -1.93
CA GLU A 63 3.30 6.29 -1.01
C GLU A 63 3.56 7.30 0.12
N SER A 64 3.55 8.60 -0.17
CA SER A 64 3.89 9.66 0.79
C SER A 64 2.90 9.83 1.95
N GLU A 65 1.73 9.19 1.85
CA GLU A 65 0.74 9.14 2.93
C GLU A 65 1.11 8.12 4.02
N PHE A 66 2.05 7.24 3.73
CA PHE A 66 2.42 6.14 4.60
C PHE A 66 3.75 6.38 5.31
N GLU A 67 3.92 5.73 6.46
CA GLU A 67 5.19 5.65 7.15
C GLU A 67 6.21 4.97 6.22
N LYS A 68 7.45 5.49 6.17
CA LYS A 68 8.52 4.83 5.41
C LYS A 68 8.71 3.41 5.93
N MET A 69 8.72 2.44 5.02
CA MET A 69 8.92 1.05 5.38
C MET A 69 10.34 0.86 5.91
N ASN A 70 10.48 0.79 7.22
CA ASN A 70 11.79 0.61 7.85
C ASN A 70 12.07 -0.89 7.97
N PHE A 71 12.70 -1.46 6.94
CA PHE A 71 13.05 -2.89 6.87
C PHE A 71 14.02 -3.35 7.98
N LYS A 72 14.56 -2.44 8.80
CA LYS A 72 15.48 -2.73 9.91
C LYS A 72 14.81 -3.05 11.25
N ARG A 73 13.51 -3.34 11.28
CA ARG A 73 12.82 -3.76 12.52
C ARG A 73 12.44 -5.23 12.44
N GLU A 74 13.46 -6.07 12.33
CA GLU A 74 13.39 -7.42 12.87
C GLU A 74 14.50 -7.52 13.93
N LEU A 75 14.08 -8.00 15.12
CA LEU A 75 14.80 -8.16 16.40
C LEU A 75 14.74 -6.94 17.33
#